data_AF-H9X433-F1
#
_entry.id   AF-H9X433-F1
#
_cell.length_a   1.000
_cell.length_b   1.000
_cell.length_c   1.000
_cell.angle_alpha   90.00
_cell.angle_beta   90.00
_cell.angle_gamma   90.00
#
_symmetry.space_group_name_H-M   'P 1'
#
loop_
_entity.id
_entity.type
_entity.pdbx_description
1 polymer ?
#
loop_
_entity_poly.entity_id
_entity_poly.type
_entity_poly.pdbx_seq_one_letter_code
_entity_poly.pdbx_strand_id
1 'polypeptide(L)'
;ESHSKRGKHESTVMHFGNVKLTRQVAQTMHVTKDIKSSCKDPAGAIIYSEVPVPAVCGVRGLWVSRSERRKGIATKLLDAMRQTFALGYILEPCQCAFSQPTSDGKAFAASYCQRDSFLIYNSSVHPT
;
A
#
# COMPACT_ATOMS: atom_id res chain seq x y z
N GLU A 1 1.72 41.91 22.27
CA GLU A 1 2.71 40.85 21.96
C GLU A 1 1.99 39.53 21.73
N SER A 2 1.97 39.07 20.49
CA SER A 2 1.28 37.85 20.08
C SER A 2 2.26 36.69 20.08
N HIS A 3 2.18 35.81 21.09
CA HIS A 3 2.99 34.60 21.14
C HIS A 3 2.47 33.56 20.14
N SER A 4 3.17 33.45 19.01
CA SER A 4 3.08 32.32 18.08
C SER A 4 3.61 31.06 18.76
N LYS A 5 2.72 30.09 19.05
CA LYS A 5 3.12 28.74 19.47
C LYS A 5 3.14 27.83 18.25
N ARG A 6 4.36 27.57 17.78
CA ARG A 6 4.70 26.63 16.71
C ARG A 6 4.29 25.21 17.13
N GLY A 7 3.32 24.61 16.44
CA GLY A 7 2.87 23.24 16.67
C GLY A 7 4.00 22.25 16.38
N LYS A 8 4.39 21.48 17.40
CA LYS A 8 5.42 20.43 17.31
C LYS A 8 4.75 19.21 16.67
N HIS A 9 5.15 18.86 15.45
CA HIS A 9 4.61 17.68 14.74
C HIS A 9 5.01 16.40 15.49
N GLU A 10 4.06 15.82 16.21
CA GLU A 10 4.23 14.57 16.94
C GLU A 10 4.20 13.39 15.95
N SER A 11 5.27 12.61 15.91
CA SER A 11 5.33 11.37 15.15
C SER A 11 4.35 10.37 15.77
N THR A 12 3.22 10.11 15.12
CA THR A 12 2.22 9.16 15.62
C THR A 12 2.76 7.73 15.49
N VAL A 13 3.29 7.20 16.58
CA VAL A 13 3.63 5.78 16.71
C VAL A 13 2.33 5.00 16.94
N MET A 14 1.95 4.13 16.00
CA MET A 14 0.80 3.24 16.15
C MET A 14 1.23 1.90 16.73
N HIS A 15 0.54 1.45 17.77
CA HIS A 15 0.81 0.18 18.45
C HIS A 15 -0.26 -0.87 18.09
N PHE A 16 0.19 -2.06 17.70
CA PHE A 16 -0.64 -3.23 17.44
C PHE A 16 -0.10 -4.43 18.23
N GLY A 17 -0.54 -4.58 19.48
CA GLY A 17 0.09 -5.51 20.42
C GLY A 17 1.57 -5.19 20.59
N ASN A 18 2.44 -6.12 20.20
CA ASN A 18 3.90 -5.96 20.28
C ASN A 18 4.51 -5.26 19.05
N VAL A 19 3.70 -4.95 18.02
CA VAL A 19 4.16 -4.30 16.79
C VAL A 19 4.06 -2.79 16.94
N LYS A 20 5.14 -2.07 16.61
CA LYS A 20 5.19 -0.60 16.59
C LYS A 20 5.37 -0.13 15.14
N LEU A 21 4.46 0.71 14.66
CA LEU A 21 4.52 1.32 13.34
C LEU A 21 4.69 2.83 13.48
N THR A 22 5.75 3.38 12.90
CA THR A 22 6.01 4.82 12.90
C THR A 22 5.64 5.42 11.55
N ARG A 23 4.87 6.51 11.54
CA ARG A 23 4.54 7.22 10.29
C ARG A 23 5.72 8.10 9.87
N GLN A 24 6.31 7.80 8.72
CA GLN A 24 7.25 8.69 8.05
C GLN A 24 6.57 9.30 6.82
N VAL A 25 6.59 10.64 6.72
CA VAL A 25 5.97 11.38 5.61
C VAL A 25 7.04 11.65 4.55
N ALA A 26 6.90 11.03 3.38
CA ALA A 26 7.71 11.36 2.20
C ALA A 26 6.93 12.34 1.31
N GLN A 27 7.63 13.29 0.67
CA GLN A 27 7.00 14.23 -0.27
C GLN A 27 6.59 13.54 -1.57
N THR A 28 5.40 13.88 -2.05
CA THR A 28 4.70 13.30 -3.20
C THR A 28 5.43 13.52 -4.53
N MET A 29 5.56 12.48 -5.35
CA MET A 29 6.01 12.57 -6.75
C MET A 29 4.86 12.37 -7.72
N HIS A 30 4.90 13.10 -8.84
CA HIS A 30 3.93 13.04 -9.94
C HIS A 30 4.12 11.75 -10.76
N VAL A 31 3.02 11.02 -11.02
CA VAL A 31 3.03 9.74 -11.76
C VAL A 31 2.39 9.90 -13.13
N THR A 32 3.13 9.56 -14.19
CA THR A 32 2.63 9.38 -15.56
C THR A 32 2.13 7.95 -15.79
N LYS A 33 1.06 7.81 -16.56
CA LYS A 33 0.27 6.58 -16.73
C LYS A 33 0.73 5.78 -17.93
N ASP A 34 1.33 4.60 -17.72
CA ASP A 34 1.33 3.51 -18.70
C ASP A 34 1.58 2.17 -17.98
N ILE A 35 0.59 1.27 -17.98
CA ILE A 35 0.74 -0.10 -17.44
C ILE A 35 0.08 -1.08 -18.41
N LYS A 36 0.90 -1.89 -19.10
CA LYS A 36 0.48 -3.09 -19.83
C LYS A 36 0.77 -4.32 -18.96
N SER A 37 -0.15 -5.28 -18.93
CA SER A 37 -0.05 -6.48 -18.08
C SER A 37 -0.32 -7.77 -18.84
N SER A 38 0.50 -8.79 -18.62
CA SER A 38 0.16 -10.19 -18.86
C SER A 38 1.08 -11.11 -18.08
N CYS A 39 0.53 -12.06 -17.31
CA CYS A 39 0.79 -13.51 -17.40
C CYS A 39 0.04 -14.24 -16.27
N LYS A 40 -0.67 -15.34 -16.61
CA LYS A 40 -1.34 -16.24 -15.65
C LYS A 40 -0.45 -17.47 -15.48
N ASP A 41 -0.20 -17.90 -14.24
CA ASP A 41 0.48 -19.16 -13.96
C ASP A 41 -0.21 -19.94 -12.82
N PRO A 42 -0.27 -21.29 -12.89
CA PRO A 42 -1.10 -22.14 -12.04
C PRO A 42 -0.44 -22.59 -10.72
N ALA A 43 0.80 -22.15 -10.43
CA ALA A 43 1.60 -22.66 -9.29
C ALA A 43 1.58 -21.77 -8.03
N GLY A 44 0.82 -20.67 -8.02
CA GLY A 44 0.73 -19.78 -6.85
C GLY A 44 1.99 -18.97 -6.56
N ALA A 45 3.00 -18.97 -7.43
CA ALA A 45 4.14 -18.06 -7.39
C ALA A 45 3.72 -16.60 -7.71
N ILE A 46 4.53 -15.61 -7.35
CA ILE A 46 4.36 -14.23 -7.85
C ILE A 46 5.39 -14.02 -8.95
N ILE A 47 4.93 -13.71 -10.16
CA ILE A 47 5.77 -13.30 -11.27
C ILE A 47 5.56 -11.81 -11.49
N TYR A 48 6.64 -11.08 -11.74
CA TYR A 48 6.61 -9.63 -11.94
C TYR A 48 7.59 -9.23 -13.04
N SER A 49 7.31 -8.10 -13.68
CA SER A 49 8.23 -7.50 -14.66
C SER A 49 9.47 -6.97 -13.96
N GLU A 50 10.64 -7.12 -14.58
CA GLU A 50 11.88 -6.48 -14.13
C GLU A 50 11.87 -4.97 -14.36
N VAL A 51 10.96 -4.47 -15.21
CA VAL A 51 10.82 -3.03 -15.45
C VAL A 51 10.02 -2.41 -14.29
N PRO A 52 10.65 -1.56 -13.46
CA PRO A 52 9.94 -0.91 -12.37
C PRO A 52 8.91 0.07 -12.93
N VAL A 53 7.72 0.07 -12.33
CA VAL A 53 6.66 1.04 -12.62
C VAL A 53 6.41 1.92 -11.41
N PRO A 54 6.06 3.21 -11.58
CA PRO A 54 5.81 4.08 -10.45
C PRO A 54 4.62 3.62 -9.60
N ALA A 55 4.78 3.71 -8.28
CA ALA A 55 3.71 3.58 -7.30
C ALA A 55 3.71 4.81 -6.39
N VAL A 56 2.54 5.20 -5.87
CA VAL A 56 2.42 6.34 -4.94
C VAL A 56 2.47 5.87 -3.49
N CYS A 57 1.86 4.73 -3.20
CA CYS A 57 1.77 4.20 -1.83
C CYS A 57 2.19 2.73 -1.76
N GLY A 58 3.08 2.42 -0.82
CA GLY A 58 3.47 1.05 -0.49
C GLY A 58 2.68 0.54 0.72
N VAL A 59 1.83 -0.47 0.52
CA VAL A 59 1.14 -1.20 1.59
C VAL A 59 2.11 -2.23 2.18
N ARG A 60 2.74 -1.86 3.29
CA ARG A 60 3.70 -2.71 4.02
C ARG A 60 3.04 -3.91 4.72
N GLY A 61 1.74 -3.85 4.95
CA GLY A 61 0.99 -4.89 5.65
C GLY A 61 -0.49 -4.51 5.76
N LEU A 62 -1.35 -5.49 5.52
CA LEU A 62 -2.78 -5.38 5.68
C LEU A 62 -3.28 -6.66 6.35
N TRP A 63 -3.89 -6.52 7.52
CA TRP A 63 -4.29 -7.64 8.33
C TRP A 63 -5.72 -7.46 8.85
N VAL A 64 -6.46 -8.58 8.85
CA VAL A 64 -7.78 -8.71 9.46
C VAL A 64 -7.79 -10.03 10.21
N SER A 65 -8.29 -10.02 11.45
CA SER A 65 -8.44 -11.23 12.27
C SER A 65 -9.26 -12.28 11.53
N ARG A 66 -8.93 -13.56 11.72
CA ARG A 66 -9.54 -14.65 10.93
C ARG A 66 -11.07 -14.66 10.99
N SER A 67 -11.65 -14.41 12.18
CA SER A 67 -13.11 -14.36 12.40
C SER A 67 -13.81 -13.18 11.71
N GLU A 68 -13.07 -12.13 11.36
CA GLU A 68 -13.59 -10.90 10.77
C GLU A 68 -13.29 -10.77 9.27
N ARG A 69 -12.64 -11.77 8.68
CA ARG A 69 -12.38 -11.81 7.24
C ARG A 69 -13.67 -11.88 6.43
N ARG A 70 -13.59 -11.43 5.18
CA ARG A 70 -14.70 -11.41 4.21
C ARG A 70 -15.91 -10.53 4.60
N LYS A 71 -15.79 -9.71 5.64
CA LYS A 71 -16.78 -8.69 6.05
C LYS A 71 -16.48 -7.28 5.50
N GLY A 72 -15.60 -7.17 4.50
CA GLY A 72 -15.22 -5.90 3.86
C GLY A 72 -14.25 -5.01 4.66
N ILE A 73 -13.71 -5.47 5.79
CA ILE A 73 -12.82 -4.66 6.64
C ILE A 73 -11.53 -4.28 5.92
N ALA A 74 -10.87 -5.22 5.25
CA ALA A 74 -9.64 -4.96 4.49
C ALA A 74 -9.85 -3.90 3.40
N THR A 75 -11.00 -3.95 2.71
CA THR A 75 -11.42 -2.95 1.72
C THR A 75 -11.56 -1.58 2.36
N LYS A 76 -12.29 -1.47 3.47
CA LYS A 76 -12.48 -0.20 4.20
C LYS A 76 -11.15 0.39 4.70
N LEU A 77 -10.24 -0.46 5.19
CA LEU A 77 -8.90 -0.01 5.61
C LEU A 77 -8.12 0.58 4.42
N LEU A 78 -8.15 -0.10 3.26
CA LEU A 78 -7.44 0.35 2.08
C LEU A 78 -8.08 1.60 1.45
N ASP A 79 -9.40 1.72 1.46
CA ASP A 79 -10.12 2.91 1.02
C ASP A 79 -9.79 4.14 1.88
N ALA A 80 -9.81 3.97 3.21
CA ALA A 80 -9.44 5.03 4.14
C ALA A 80 -7.99 5.47 3.92
N MET A 81 -7.07 4.53 3.70
CA MET A 81 -5.69 4.84 3.34
C MET A 81 -5.61 5.64 2.04
N ARG A 82 -6.29 5.20 0.97
CA ARG A 82 -6.28 5.92 -0.34
C ARG A 82 -6.80 7.34 -0.24
N GLN A 83 -7.79 7.60 0.63
CA GLN A 83 -8.39 8.92 0.83
C GLN A 83 -7.51 9.86 1.67
N THR A 84 -6.63 9.32 2.52
CA THR A 84 -5.91 10.10 3.53
C THR A 84 -4.40 10.16 3.31
N PHE A 85 -3.84 9.29 2.47
CA PHE A 85 -2.40 9.17 2.29
C PHE A 85 -1.79 10.41 1.61
N ALA A 86 -2.44 10.93 0.56
CA ALA A 86 -2.03 12.13 -0.16
C ALA A 86 -3.07 13.23 0.01
N LEU A 87 -2.69 14.36 0.60
CA LEU A 87 -3.62 15.45 0.90
C LEU A 87 -4.24 16.00 -0.40
N GLY A 88 -5.58 16.04 -0.46
CA GLY A 88 -6.30 16.54 -1.63
C GLY A 88 -6.31 15.59 -2.84
N TYR A 89 -5.83 14.35 -2.68
CA TYR A 89 -5.76 13.39 -3.78
C TYR A 89 -6.14 11.98 -3.30
N ILE A 90 -7.22 11.43 -3.86
CA ILE A 90 -7.62 10.04 -3.61
C ILE A 90 -6.80 9.15 -4.55
N LEU A 91 -5.99 8.26 -3.98
CA LEU A 91 -5.20 7.31 -4.77
C LEU A 91 -6.11 6.37 -5.56
N GLU A 92 -5.72 5.98 -6.76
CA GLU A 92 -6.31 4.84 -7.47
C GLU A 92 -5.76 3.51 -6.95
N PRO A 93 -6.48 2.37 -7.07
CA PRO A 93 -5.97 1.06 -6.65
C PRO A 93 -4.65 0.71 -7.35
N CYS A 94 -4.51 1.09 -8.63
CA CYS A 94 -3.30 0.86 -9.42
C CYS A 94 -2.09 1.70 -8.97
N GLN A 95 -2.26 2.65 -8.07
CA GLN A 95 -1.17 3.45 -7.49
C GLN A 95 -0.68 2.89 -6.15
N CYS A 96 -1.29 1.79 -5.68
CA CYS A 96 -0.94 1.11 -4.44
C CYS A 96 -0.14 -0.16 -4.75
N ALA A 97 1.05 -0.29 -4.18
CA ALA A 97 1.91 -1.46 -4.30
C ALA A 97 1.95 -2.26 -3.00
N PHE A 98 1.90 -3.59 -3.07
CA PHE A 98 1.89 -4.47 -1.89
C PHE A 98 3.26 -5.13 -1.67
N SER A 99 3.75 -5.13 -0.43
CA SER A 99 4.99 -5.84 -0.09
C SER A 99 4.73 -7.34 0.04
N GLN A 100 5.37 -8.14 -0.81
CA GLN A 100 5.42 -9.61 -0.70
C GLN A 100 4.09 -10.25 -0.25
N PRO A 101 3.02 -10.16 -1.05
CA PRO A 101 1.69 -10.59 -0.62
C PRO A 101 1.62 -12.10 -0.37
N THR A 102 0.97 -12.47 0.74
CA THR A 102 0.57 -13.86 1.04
C THR A 102 -0.49 -14.34 0.03
N SER A 103 -0.83 -15.63 0.01
CA SER A 103 -1.92 -16.14 -0.86
C SER A 103 -3.24 -15.37 -0.66
N ASP A 104 -3.65 -15.17 0.59
CA ASP A 104 -4.81 -14.34 0.94
C ASP A 104 -4.64 -12.89 0.45
N GLY A 105 -3.44 -12.34 0.60
CA GLY A 105 -3.09 -11.00 0.14
C GLY A 105 -3.19 -10.84 -1.38
N LYS A 106 -2.74 -11.83 -2.16
CA LYS A 106 -2.85 -11.83 -3.63
C LYS A 106 -4.31 -11.86 -4.05
N ALA A 107 -5.11 -12.76 -3.45
CA ALA A 107 -6.53 -12.89 -3.75
C ALA A 107 -7.29 -11.59 -3.42
N PHE A 108 -6.96 -10.96 -2.30
CA PHE A 108 -7.50 -9.66 -1.94
C PHE A 108 -7.07 -8.57 -2.93
N ALA A 109 -5.77 -8.45 -3.25
CA ALA A 109 -5.25 -7.40 -4.11
C ALA A 109 -5.83 -7.48 -5.54
N ALA A 110 -5.91 -8.68 -6.12
CA ALA A 110 -6.51 -8.88 -7.43
C ALA A 110 -8.00 -8.47 -7.44
N SER A 111 -8.76 -8.90 -6.42
CA SER A 111 -10.17 -8.54 -6.27
C SER A 111 -10.37 -7.04 -6.04
N TYR A 112 -9.53 -6.41 -5.21
CA TYR A 112 -9.62 -5.00 -4.87
C TYR A 112 -9.26 -4.10 -6.06
N CYS A 113 -8.21 -4.45 -6.78
CA CYS A 113 -7.77 -3.73 -7.98
C CYS A 113 -8.65 -3.99 -9.21
N GLN A 114 -9.56 -4.98 -9.14
CA GLN A 114 -10.40 -5.44 -10.27
C GLN A 114 -9.56 -5.80 -11.50
N ARG A 115 -8.37 -6.38 -11.29
CA ARG A 115 -7.44 -6.76 -12.36
C ARG A 115 -6.71 -8.04 -12.00
N ASP A 116 -6.33 -8.78 -13.03
CA ASP A 116 -5.46 -9.96 -12.91
C ASP A 116 -4.02 -9.60 -12.48
N SER A 117 -3.65 -8.32 -12.56
CA SER A 117 -2.33 -7.81 -12.15
C SER A 117 -2.43 -6.59 -11.24
N PHE A 118 -1.54 -6.50 -10.26
CA PHE A 118 -1.43 -5.41 -9.30
C PHE A 118 0.03 -5.12 -8.98
N LEU A 119 0.32 -3.95 -8.42
CA LEU A 119 1.69 -3.56 -8.13
C LEU A 119 2.21 -4.27 -6.89
N ILE A 120 3.46 -4.72 -6.97
CA ILE A 120 4.21 -5.25 -5.83
C ILE A 120 5.51 -4.46 -5.71
N TYR A 121 6.05 -4.40 -4.50
CA TYR A 121 7.40 -3.90 -4.30
C TYR A 121 8.19 -4.85 -3.41
N ASN A 122 9.49 -4.88 -3.64
CA ASN A 122 10.42 -5.64 -2.83
C ASN A 122 11.34 -4.69 -2.07
N SER A 123 11.40 -4.82 -0.75
CA SER A 123 12.31 -4.02 0.09
C SER A 123 13.70 -4.64 0.24
N SER A 124 13.97 -5.80 -0.39
CA SER A 124 15.26 -6.49 -0.28
C SER A 124 16.29 -6.05 -1.34
N VAL A 125 16.06 -4.92 -2.03
CA VAL A 125 17.06 -4.38 -2.95
C VAL A 125 18.11 -3.65 -2.11
N HIS A 126 19.25 -4.30 -1.90
CA HIS A 126 20.46 -3.59 -1.49
C HIS A 126 20.83 -2.59 -2.60
N PRO A 127 21.04 -1.30 -2.28
CA PRO A 127 21.61 -0.39 -3.25
C PRO A 127 23.06 -0.83 -3.52
N THR A 128 23.31 -1.31 -4.73
CA THR A 128 24.67 -1.37 -5.30
C THR A 128 25.20 0.03 -5.55
#